data_AF-A0AAC9XWU3-F1
#
_entry.id   AF-A0AAC9XWU3-F1
#
_cell.length_a   1.000
_cell.length_b   1.000
_cell.length_c   1.000
_cell.angle_alpha   90.00
_cell.angle_beta   90.00
_cell.angle_gamma   90.00
#
_symmetry.space_group_name_H-M   'P 1'
#
loop_
_entity.id
_entity.type
_entity.pdbx_description
1 polymer ?
#
loop_
_entity_poly.entity_id
_entity_poly.type
_entity_poly.pdbx_seq_one_letter_code
_entity_poly.pdbx_strand_id
1 'polypeptide(L)'
;MRFLVVPLFILFSSGCTITTTTNQPAEPLAMPLKPMLKSQTYQLEYEAQHTSPKVKSVQLPAHKVMKNQTVKIVTDRVSVTDTLLAQISQALNDKQLKVTTKNDSDYTLAIHQVDLSFTDDSKYTLNQPKQPYALYSKVAQQFPTQQCATILAQVSMRLTHKASGDVVWFAKSSLDSTSFHRESLIYSFTEEQKITNELEVVAFVHQQNTEQARLARAEANTKVTIPKYNTMSKLSTLTKVQGPCTRTEISALAPMMQFYLSSILIDKIKVI
;
A
#
# COMPACT_ATOMS: atom_id res chain seq x y z
N MET A 1 -46.49 99.78 -47.75
CA MET A 1 -47.51 100.29 -46.79
C MET A 1 -48.56 99.20 -46.55
N ARG A 2 -48.99 99.07 -45.27
CA ARG A 2 -50.08 98.23 -44.69
C ARG A 2 -49.74 96.74 -44.45
N PHE A 3 -49.33 96.27 -43.26
CA PHE A 3 -49.92 96.16 -41.89
C PHE A 3 -51.06 95.14 -41.71
N LEU A 4 -50.78 94.07 -40.94
CA LEU A 4 -51.60 93.27 -39.99
C LEU A 4 -50.77 91.97 -39.67
N VAL A 5 -50.13 91.67 -38.52
CA VAL A 5 -50.43 91.73 -37.05
C VAL A 5 -51.58 90.77 -36.69
N VAL A 6 -51.36 89.49 -36.30
CA VAL A 6 -51.11 88.88 -34.93
C VAL A 6 -52.10 87.69 -34.73
N PRO A 7 -51.96 86.68 -33.82
CA PRO A 7 -50.80 86.03 -33.16
C PRO A 7 -50.86 84.47 -32.98
N LEU A 8 -49.74 83.89 -32.53
CA LEU A 8 -49.54 82.89 -31.43
C LEU A 8 -50.53 81.72 -31.21
N PHE A 9 -50.06 80.46 -31.24
CA PHE A 9 -50.03 79.52 -30.10
C PHE A 9 -49.42 78.13 -30.46
N ILE A 10 -48.23 77.88 -29.88
CA ILE A 10 -47.74 76.66 -29.20
C ILE A 10 -48.31 75.29 -29.63
N LEU A 11 -47.43 74.36 -30.02
CA LEU A 11 -47.19 73.08 -29.31
C LEU A 11 -45.98 72.34 -29.90
N PHE A 12 -44.87 72.38 -29.16
CA PHE A 12 -43.78 71.42 -29.25
C PHE A 12 -44.30 70.07 -28.75
N SER A 13 -44.62 69.13 -29.66
CA SER A 13 -44.71 67.72 -29.31
C SER A 13 -43.37 67.04 -29.59
N SER A 14 -42.42 67.25 -28.67
CA SER A 14 -41.38 66.27 -28.43
C SER A 14 -42.06 65.00 -27.93
N GLY A 15 -42.46 64.14 -28.86
CA GLY A 15 -42.75 62.75 -28.57
C GLY A 15 -41.46 62.07 -28.17
N CYS A 16 -41.08 62.18 -26.90
CA CYS A 16 -40.40 61.10 -26.23
C CYS A 16 -41.34 59.90 -26.35
N THR A 17 -41.15 59.09 -27.38
CA THR A 17 -41.52 57.70 -27.32
C THR A 17 -40.71 57.14 -26.16
N ILE A 18 -41.30 57.16 -24.97
CA ILE A 18 -41.06 56.11 -23.99
C ILE A 18 -41.47 54.87 -24.79
N THR A 19 -40.50 54.27 -25.48
CA THR A 19 -40.57 52.86 -25.78
C THR A 19 -40.90 52.25 -24.44
N THR A 20 -42.15 51.82 -24.31
CA THR A 20 -42.57 50.77 -23.41
C THR A 20 -41.64 49.60 -23.74
N THR A 21 -40.44 49.63 -23.17
CA THR A 21 -39.66 48.43 -22.94
C THR A 21 -40.62 47.60 -22.14
N THR A 22 -41.21 46.61 -22.80
CA THR A 22 -41.98 45.55 -22.16
C THR A 22 -41.26 45.22 -20.86
N ASN A 23 -41.91 45.45 -19.70
CA ASN A 23 -41.46 45.03 -18.37
C ASN A 23 -41.47 43.49 -18.29
N GLN A 24 -40.95 42.83 -19.32
CA GLN A 24 -40.86 41.40 -19.44
C GLN A 24 -39.50 41.04 -18.84
N PRO A 25 -39.47 40.32 -17.71
CA PRO A 25 -38.22 39.94 -17.08
C PRO A 25 -37.35 39.13 -18.05
N ALA A 26 -36.05 39.40 -18.10
CA ALA A 26 -35.09 38.65 -18.93
C ALA A 26 -35.21 37.15 -18.66
N GLU A 27 -34.92 36.27 -19.62
CA GLU A 27 -35.07 34.82 -19.38
C GLU A 27 -34.27 34.32 -18.16
N PRO A 28 -34.79 33.30 -17.43
CA PRO A 28 -34.02 32.66 -16.36
C PRO A 28 -32.71 32.11 -16.90
N LEU A 29 -31.62 32.33 -16.18
CA LEU A 29 -30.35 31.71 -16.44
C LEU A 29 -30.46 30.20 -16.17
N ALA A 30 -30.04 29.40 -17.15
CA ALA A 30 -29.89 27.97 -16.97
C ALA A 30 -28.64 27.66 -16.12
N MET A 31 -28.69 26.57 -15.37
CA MET A 31 -27.49 26.06 -14.69
C MET A 31 -26.43 25.68 -15.73
N PRO A 32 -25.15 26.04 -15.52
CA PRO A 32 -24.10 25.63 -16.42
C PRO A 32 -23.93 24.11 -16.37
N LEU A 33 -23.48 23.52 -17.47
CA LEU A 33 -23.18 22.09 -17.50
C LEU A 33 -22.04 21.77 -16.54
N LYS A 34 -22.23 20.78 -15.67
CA LYS A 34 -21.19 20.29 -14.78
C LYS A 34 -20.06 19.67 -15.61
N PRO A 35 -18.78 19.96 -15.30
CA PRO A 35 -17.66 19.33 -15.98
C PRO A 35 -17.65 17.82 -15.67
N MET A 36 -17.18 17.03 -16.62
CA MET A 36 -16.95 15.60 -16.41
C MET A 36 -15.73 15.42 -15.49
N LEU A 37 -15.97 14.89 -14.29
CA LEU A 37 -14.92 14.67 -13.30
C LEU A 37 -14.09 13.44 -13.67
N LYS A 38 -12.76 13.57 -13.61
CA LYS A 38 -11.83 12.47 -13.83
C LYS A 38 -11.48 11.77 -12.52
N SER A 39 -11.29 10.46 -12.59
CA SER A 39 -10.76 9.64 -11.52
C SER A 39 -9.74 8.66 -12.09
N GLN A 40 -8.58 8.54 -11.45
CA GLN A 40 -7.52 7.64 -11.88
C GLN A 40 -6.85 6.97 -10.68
N THR A 41 -6.71 5.66 -10.73
CA THR A 41 -6.03 4.86 -9.71
C THR A 41 -4.58 4.59 -10.12
N TYR A 42 -3.67 4.76 -9.17
CA TYR A 42 -2.25 4.51 -9.32
C TYR A 42 -1.77 3.50 -8.28
N GLN A 43 -0.64 2.86 -8.57
CA GLN A 43 0.04 1.96 -7.66
C GLN A 43 1.43 2.49 -7.29
N LEU A 44 1.83 2.22 -6.06
CA LEU A 44 3.11 2.50 -5.47
C LEU A 44 3.74 1.19 -5.05
N GLU A 45 4.94 0.96 -5.54
CA GLU A 45 5.75 -0.19 -5.17
C GLU A 45 6.80 0.27 -4.17
N TYR A 46 6.92 -0.44 -3.04
CA TYR A 46 7.97 -0.20 -2.07
C TYR A 46 8.82 -1.46 -1.89
N GLU A 47 10.13 -1.25 -1.83
CA GLU A 47 11.12 -2.31 -1.68
C GLU A 47 11.88 -2.14 -0.37
N ALA A 48 12.34 -3.25 0.20
CA ALA A 48 13.20 -3.25 1.37
C ALA A 48 14.53 -3.92 1.04
N GLN A 49 15.57 -3.59 1.80
CA GLN A 49 16.85 -4.25 1.65
C GLN A 49 16.75 -5.69 2.18
N HIS A 50 17.08 -6.66 1.33
CA HIS A 50 17.08 -8.07 1.72
C HIS A 50 18.47 -8.53 2.11
N THR A 51 18.52 -9.38 3.13
CA THR A 51 19.76 -10.05 3.57
C THR A 51 19.68 -11.55 3.35
N SER A 52 20.84 -12.19 3.17
CA SER A 52 20.90 -13.65 3.14
C SER A 52 20.79 -14.22 4.55
N PRO A 53 20.28 -15.45 4.72
CA PRO A 53 20.20 -16.11 6.02
C PRO A 53 21.58 -16.17 6.68
N LYS A 54 21.65 -15.75 7.95
CA LYS A 54 22.87 -15.86 8.74
C LYS A 54 22.99 -17.29 9.23
N VAL A 55 23.94 -18.04 8.70
CA VAL A 55 24.14 -19.47 9.04
C VAL A 55 25.52 -19.66 9.66
N LYS A 56 25.56 -20.21 10.87
CA LYS A 56 26.77 -20.68 11.53
C LYS A 56 26.65 -22.18 11.71
N SER A 57 27.54 -22.95 11.11
CA SER A 57 27.52 -24.42 11.17
C SER A 57 28.93 -24.96 11.32
N VAL A 58 29.09 -25.92 12.23
CA VAL A 58 30.37 -26.57 12.51
C VAL A 58 30.15 -28.09 12.52
N GLN A 59 30.99 -28.80 11.76
CA GLN A 59 31.08 -30.26 11.79
C GLN A 59 32.38 -30.64 12.51
N LEU A 60 32.29 -31.49 13.52
CA LEU A 60 33.43 -31.97 14.29
C LEU A 60 33.90 -33.32 13.75
N PRO A 61 35.23 -33.58 13.72
CA PRO A 61 35.79 -34.76 13.05
C PRO A 61 35.68 -36.06 13.86
N ALA A 62 35.20 -36.02 15.10
CA ALA A 62 35.21 -37.15 16.03
C ALA A 62 34.51 -38.40 15.47
N HIS A 63 33.36 -38.21 14.80
CA HIS A 63 32.67 -39.29 14.09
C HIS A 63 32.18 -38.81 12.73
N LYS A 64 32.34 -39.66 11.71
CA LYS A 64 31.82 -39.41 10.37
C LYS A 64 30.32 -39.73 10.35
N VAL A 65 29.53 -38.80 9.84
CA VAL A 65 28.12 -39.03 9.56
C VAL A 65 28.03 -39.71 8.19
N MET A 66 27.57 -40.95 8.16
CA MET A 66 27.49 -41.80 6.98
C MET A 66 26.05 -41.99 6.53
N LYS A 67 25.89 -42.29 5.24
CA LYS A 67 24.59 -42.63 4.65
C LYS A 67 23.93 -43.81 5.36
N ASN A 68 22.60 -43.79 5.40
CA ASN A 68 21.73 -44.78 6.04
C ASN A 68 21.85 -44.92 7.56
N GLN A 69 22.69 -44.12 8.22
CA GLN A 69 22.71 -44.05 9.68
C GLN A 69 21.39 -43.47 10.20
N THR A 70 21.03 -43.89 11.41
CA THR A 70 19.76 -43.59 12.03
C THR A 70 19.85 -42.38 12.95
N VAL A 71 18.85 -41.52 12.90
CA VAL A 71 18.77 -40.30 13.69
C VAL A 71 17.45 -40.27 14.46
N LYS A 72 17.53 -40.09 15.78
CA LYS A 72 16.37 -39.75 16.60
C LYS A 72 16.31 -38.25 16.79
N ILE A 73 15.17 -37.63 16.47
CA ILE A 73 14.94 -36.21 16.72
C ILE A 73 14.41 -36.04 18.14
N VAL A 74 14.94 -35.06 18.87
CA VAL A 74 14.53 -34.72 20.23
C VAL A 74 14.24 -33.24 20.33
N THR A 75 13.06 -32.91 20.87
CA THR A 75 12.53 -31.55 20.95
C THR A 75 12.26 -31.11 22.39
N ASP A 76 12.82 -31.78 23.40
CA ASP A 76 12.50 -31.57 24.82
C ASP A 76 12.70 -30.13 25.33
N ARG A 77 13.47 -29.32 24.61
CA ARG A 77 13.81 -27.93 24.97
C ARG A 77 12.95 -26.87 24.28
N VAL A 78 12.17 -27.26 23.27
CA VAL A 78 11.41 -26.34 22.42
C VAL A 78 10.09 -26.96 21.95
N SER A 79 9.03 -26.18 21.93
CA SER A 79 7.78 -26.62 21.33
C SER A 79 7.91 -26.58 19.80
N VAL A 80 7.91 -27.76 19.19
CA VAL A 80 7.96 -27.94 17.73
C VAL A 80 6.63 -28.51 17.28
N THR A 81 6.03 -27.93 16.25
CA THR A 81 4.78 -28.45 15.69
C THR A 81 5.03 -29.78 14.97
N ASP A 82 4.03 -30.66 14.92
CA ASP A 82 4.15 -31.94 14.21
C ASP A 82 4.52 -31.74 12.73
N THR A 83 4.00 -30.67 12.10
CA THR A 83 4.35 -30.29 10.73
C THR A 83 5.83 -29.97 10.58
N LEU A 84 6.40 -29.15 11.47
CA LEU A 84 7.82 -28.80 11.43
C LEU A 84 8.69 -30.03 11.72
N LEU A 85 8.28 -30.89 12.66
CA LEU A 85 8.97 -32.13 12.95
C LEU A 85 8.97 -33.09 11.74
N ALA A 86 7.84 -33.24 11.05
CA ALA A 86 7.74 -34.05 9.83
C ALA A 86 8.63 -33.49 8.71
N GLN A 87 8.67 -32.17 8.54
CA GLN A 87 9.52 -31.51 7.57
C GLN A 87 11.02 -31.67 7.86
N ILE A 88 11.43 -31.54 9.13
CA ILE A 88 12.81 -31.83 9.57
C ILE A 88 13.14 -33.29 9.31
N SER A 89 12.19 -34.18 9.56
CA SER A 89 12.38 -35.61 9.32
C SER A 89 12.59 -35.91 7.84
N GLN A 90 11.81 -35.29 6.96
CA GLN A 90 11.98 -35.39 5.52
C GLN A 90 13.35 -34.86 5.08
N ALA A 91 13.76 -33.68 5.55
CA ALA A 91 15.05 -33.11 5.21
C ALA A 91 16.24 -34.00 5.62
N LEU A 92 16.15 -34.70 6.77
CA LEU A 92 17.15 -35.69 7.17
C LEU A 92 17.15 -36.91 6.24
N ASN A 93 15.96 -37.43 5.91
CA ASN A 93 15.83 -38.56 4.98
C ASN A 93 16.38 -38.22 3.58
N ASP A 94 16.18 -36.98 3.11
CA ASP A 94 16.74 -36.49 1.84
C ASP A 94 18.27 -36.43 1.88
N LYS A 95 18.86 -36.18 3.06
CA LYS A 95 20.31 -36.30 3.32
C LYS A 95 20.75 -37.75 3.58
N GLN A 96 19.88 -38.73 3.32
CA GLN A 96 20.13 -40.15 3.51
C GLN A 96 20.38 -40.55 4.98
N LEU A 97 19.83 -39.80 5.92
CA LEU A 97 19.82 -40.12 7.34
C LEU A 97 18.43 -40.61 7.74
N LYS A 98 18.32 -41.85 8.21
CA LYS A 98 17.03 -42.50 8.49
C LYS A 98 16.47 -42.06 9.83
N VAL A 99 15.34 -41.37 9.81
CA VAL A 99 14.70 -40.95 11.06
C VAL A 99 14.04 -42.14 11.76
N THR A 100 14.29 -42.30 13.05
CA THR A 100 13.73 -43.39 13.88
C THR A 100 13.26 -42.86 15.23
N THR A 101 12.22 -43.48 15.78
CA THR A 101 11.73 -43.23 17.14
C THR A 101 12.44 -44.10 18.19
N LYS A 102 13.18 -45.12 17.73
CA LYS A 102 13.83 -46.09 18.62
C LYS A 102 14.99 -45.48 19.41
N ASN A 103 15.21 -46.04 20.60
CA ASN A 103 16.29 -45.64 21.49
C ASN A 103 17.66 -46.23 21.13
N ASP A 104 17.80 -46.99 20.05
CA ASP A 104 19.05 -47.57 19.55
C ASP A 104 19.63 -46.84 18.32
N SER A 105 19.21 -45.60 18.09
CA SER A 105 19.71 -44.75 17.00
C SER A 105 21.22 -44.47 17.06
N ASP A 106 21.85 -44.30 15.90
CA ASP A 106 23.27 -43.92 15.79
C ASP A 106 23.51 -42.49 16.33
N TYR A 107 22.59 -41.57 16.02
CA TYR A 107 22.67 -40.17 16.45
C TYR A 107 21.38 -39.64 17.05
N THR A 108 21.52 -38.60 17.84
CA THR A 108 20.41 -37.77 18.33
C THR A 108 20.53 -36.36 17.76
N LEU A 109 19.50 -35.89 17.06
CA LEU A 109 19.35 -34.50 16.65
C LEU A 109 18.50 -33.76 17.69
N ALA A 110 19.15 -32.95 18.52
CA ALA A 110 18.47 -32.08 19.47
C ALA A 110 18.19 -30.71 18.83
N ILE A 111 16.93 -30.29 18.88
CA ILE A 111 16.54 -28.92 18.52
C ILE A 111 16.60 -28.08 19.80
N HIS A 112 17.44 -27.06 19.82
CA HIS A 112 17.69 -26.23 21.02
C HIS A 112 16.95 -24.91 21.00
N GLN A 113 16.65 -24.38 19.81
CA GLN A 113 16.02 -23.08 19.65
C GLN A 113 15.13 -23.10 18.42
N VAL A 114 13.90 -22.62 18.54
CA VAL A 114 12.94 -22.37 17.45
C VAL A 114 12.15 -21.12 17.86
N ASP A 115 12.80 -19.97 17.72
CA ASP A 115 12.29 -18.73 18.28
C ASP A 115 11.81 -17.79 17.19
N LEU A 116 10.74 -17.06 17.52
CA LEU A 116 10.17 -15.99 16.71
C LEU A 116 9.98 -14.80 17.63
N SER A 117 10.59 -13.68 17.27
CA SER A 117 10.49 -12.46 18.04
C SER A 117 10.24 -11.28 17.12
N PHE A 118 9.26 -10.43 17.46
CA PHE A 118 9.13 -9.15 16.80
C PHE A 118 10.34 -8.29 17.09
N THR A 119 10.84 -7.64 16.05
CA THR A 119 11.94 -6.68 16.12
C THR A 119 11.44 -5.31 15.67
N ASP A 120 12.36 -4.36 15.54
CA ASP A 120 12.07 -3.08 14.91
C ASP A 120 11.46 -3.29 13.52
N ASP A 121 10.54 -2.41 13.17
CA ASP A 121 9.85 -2.44 11.89
C ASP A 121 10.85 -2.28 10.73
N SER A 122 10.61 -3.02 9.66
CA SER A 122 11.38 -2.88 8.44
C SER A 122 10.90 -1.67 7.67
N LYS A 123 11.87 -0.86 7.24
CA LYS A 123 11.65 0.30 6.40
C LYS A 123 11.63 -0.13 4.92
N TYR A 124 10.50 0.08 4.28
CA TYR A 124 10.35 -0.06 2.83
C TYR A 124 10.43 1.33 2.18
N THR A 125 11.24 1.47 1.14
CA THR A 125 11.44 2.71 0.40
C THR A 125 10.68 2.68 -0.91
N LEU A 126 10.05 3.80 -1.25
CA LEU A 126 9.31 3.91 -2.50
C LEU A 126 10.24 3.69 -3.70
N ASN A 127 9.88 2.75 -4.56
CA ASN A 127 10.58 2.51 -5.81
C ASN A 127 10.22 3.58 -6.85
N GLN A 128 11.19 3.98 -7.66
CA GLN A 128 10.96 4.90 -8.75
C GLN A 128 10.55 4.13 -10.01
N PRO A 129 9.32 4.33 -10.51
CA PRO A 129 8.89 3.67 -11.74
C PRO A 129 9.73 4.16 -12.93
N LYS A 130 9.99 3.26 -13.89
CA LYS A 130 10.72 3.59 -15.13
C LYS A 130 10.08 4.74 -15.90
N GLN A 131 8.75 4.83 -15.84
CA GLN A 131 7.97 5.93 -16.42
C GLN A 131 7.09 6.53 -15.31
N PRO A 132 7.54 7.60 -14.63
CA PRO A 132 6.77 8.23 -13.58
C PRO A 132 5.57 8.98 -14.17
N TYR A 133 4.41 8.80 -13.54
CA TYR A 133 3.23 9.61 -13.84
C TYR A 133 3.41 11.04 -13.32
N ALA A 134 2.65 11.99 -13.89
CA ALA A 134 2.85 13.43 -13.66
C ALA A 134 2.84 13.85 -12.18
N LEU A 135 2.06 13.18 -11.34
CA LEU A 135 1.93 13.49 -9.92
C LEU A 135 2.95 12.77 -9.01
N TYR A 136 3.78 11.88 -9.55
CA TYR A 136 4.69 11.02 -8.77
C TYR A 136 5.58 11.79 -7.79
N SER A 137 6.13 12.94 -8.19
CA SER A 137 6.98 13.76 -7.31
C SER A 137 6.26 14.22 -6.04
N LYS A 138 4.98 14.59 -6.14
CA LYS A 138 4.16 14.98 -4.98
C LYS A 138 3.90 13.78 -4.07
N VAL A 139 3.62 12.62 -4.66
CA VAL A 139 3.38 11.38 -3.91
C VAL A 139 4.65 10.87 -3.24
N ALA A 140 5.79 10.90 -3.90
CA ALA A 140 7.07 10.52 -3.33
C ALA A 140 7.46 11.39 -2.13
N GLN A 141 7.10 12.68 -2.15
CA GLN A 141 7.29 13.58 -1.01
C GLN A 141 6.33 13.28 0.15
N GLN A 142 5.07 12.95 -0.16
CA GLN A 142 4.05 12.70 0.84
C GLN A 142 4.16 11.30 1.48
N PHE A 143 4.57 10.30 0.70
CA PHE A 143 4.63 8.89 1.08
C PHE A 143 5.98 8.26 0.69
N PRO A 144 7.11 8.74 1.23
CA PRO A 144 8.43 8.28 0.82
C PRO A 144 8.74 6.84 1.27
N THR A 145 8.13 6.39 2.37
CA THR A 145 8.48 5.13 3.03
C THR A 145 7.27 4.50 3.73
N GLN A 146 7.29 3.17 3.87
CA GLN A 146 6.38 2.43 4.74
C GLN A 146 7.16 1.73 5.84
N GLN A 147 6.58 1.66 7.04
CA GLN A 147 7.12 0.91 8.18
C GLN A 147 6.23 -0.30 8.40
N CYS A 148 6.84 -1.48 8.41
CA CYS A 148 6.11 -2.74 8.50
C CYS A 148 6.68 -3.63 9.59
N ALA A 149 5.78 -4.31 10.30
CA ALA A 149 6.14 -5.24 11.35
C ALA A 149 7.13 -6.28 10.83
N THR A 150 8.10 -6.65 11.66
CA THR A 150 9.14 -7.62 11.28
C THR A 150 9.35 -8.61 12.41
N ILE A 151 9.51 -9.88 12.04
CA ILE A 151 9.89 -10.95 12.98
C ILE A 151 11.27 -11.45 12.60
N LEU A 152 12.13 -11.62 13.59
CA LEU A 152 13.36 -12.40 13.48
C LEU A 152 13.07 -13.85 13.88
N ALA A 153 13.29 -14.77 12.95
CA ALA A 153 13.25 -16.20 13.21
C ALA A 153 14.66 -16.73 13.50
N GLN A 154 14.78 -17.64 14.46
CA GLN A 154 16.03 -18.32 14.80
C GLN A 154 15.81 -19.80 15.02
N VAL A 155 16.68 -20.63 14.43
CA VAL A 155 16.69 -22.08 14.63
C VAL A 155 18.08 -22.53 15.03
N SER A 156 18.19 -23.42 16.03
CA SER A 156 19.46 -24.02 16.44
C SER A 156 19.31 -25.53 16.64
N MET A 157 20.26 -26.28 16.11
CA MET A 157 20.26 -27.75 16.14
C MET A 157 21.63 -28.30 16.51
N ARG A 158 21.65 -29.48 17.12
CA ARG A 158 22.86 -30.21 17.49
C ARG A 158 22.68 -31.69 17.23
N LEU A 159 23.61 -32.28 16.48
CA LEU A 159 23.71 -33.71 16.24
C LEU A 159 24.79 -34.30 17.16
N THR A 160 24.43 -35.34 17.90
CA THR A 160 25.30 -36.02 18.86
C THR A 160 25.34 -37.51 18.54
N HIS A 161 26.54 -38.09 18.48
CA HIS A 161 26.71 -39.53 18.34
C HIS A 161 26.31 -40.22 19.64
N LYS A 162 25.40 -41.20 19.55
CA LYS A 162 24.71 -41.71 20.72
C LYS A 162 25.61 -42.53 21.65
N ALA A 163 26.46 -43.37 21.07
CA ALA A 163 27.27 -44.29 21.84
C ALA A 163 28.42 -43.59 22.60
N SER A 164 29.05 -42.58 21.99
CA SER A 164 30.15 -41.83 22.63
C SER A 164 29.69 -40.57 23.37
N GLY A 165 28.53 -40.01 23.02
CA GLY A 165 28.07 -38.72 23.54
C GLY A 165 28.73 -37.52 22.85
N ASP A 166 29.59 -37.74 21.85
CA ASP A 166 30.28 -36.67 21.14
C ASP A 166 29.34 -35.84 20.28
N VAL A 167 29.49 -34.52 20.37
CA VAL A 167 28.86 -33.61 19.41
C VAL A 167 29.59 -33.75 18.08
N VAL A 168 28.86 -34.08 17.01
CA VAL A 168 29.44 -34.27 15.67
C VAL A 168 29.09 -33.12 14.73
N TRP A 169 28.01 -32.40 15.04
CA TRP A 169 27.61 -31.22 14.30
C TRP A 169 26.72 -30.32 15.16
N PHE A 170 26.87 -29.01 15.03
CA PHE A 170 25.95 -28.04 15.59
C PHE A 170 25.86 -26.84 14.69
N ALA A 171 24.68 -26.23 14.64
CA ALA A 171 24.46 -25.09 13.78
C ALA A 171 23.30 -24.21 14.26
N LYS A 172 23.37 -22.93 13.91
CA LYS A 172 22.33 -21.93 14.15
C LYS A 172 22.11 -21.11 12.90
N SER A 173 20.84 -20.87 12.56
CA SER A 173 20.42 -20.00 11.47
C SER A 173 19.45 -18.94 11.95
N SER A 174 19.46 -17.79 11.29
CA SER A 174 18.50 -16.72 11.56
C SER A 174 18.23 -15.87 10.32
N LEU A 175 17.00 -15.39 10.21
CA LEU A 175 16.54 -14.52 9.11
C LEU A 175 15.32 -13.73 9.56
N ASP A 176 15.21 -12.48 9.11
CA ASP A 176 14.01 -11.65 9.30
C ASP A 176 12.95 -11.90 8.22
N SER A 177 11.68 -11.61 8.55
CA SER A 177 10.54 -11.84 7.66
C SER A 177 10.62 -11.07 6.34
N THR A 178 11.20 -9.86 6.36
CA THR A 178 11.38 -9.01 5.17
C THR A 178 12.35 -9.65 4.17
N SER A 179 13.46 -10.17 4.66
CA SER A 179 14.48 -10.89 3.87
C SER A 179 14.05 -12.30 3.46
N PHE A 180 13.10 -12.90 4.19
CA PHE A 180 12.50 -14.19 3.86
C PHE A 180 11.53 -14.09 2.68
N HIS A 181 10.56 -13.17 2.76
CA HIS A 181 9.46 -13.09 1.78
C HIS A 181 9.91 -12.47 0.45
N ARG A 182 10.81 -11.47 0.48
CA ARG A 182 11.39 -10.82 -0.71
C ARG A 182 10.40 -10.25 -1.74
N GLU A 183 9.16 -10.04 -1.34
CA GLU A 183 8.18 -9.37 -2.21
C GLU A 183 8.10 -7.89 -1.89
N SER A 184 7.88 -7.09 -2.92
CA SER A 184 7.56 -5.68 -2.80
C SER A 184 6.21 -5.47 -2.10
N LEU A 185 6.09 -4.37 -1.37
CA LEU A 185 4.80 -3.90 -0.88
C LEU A 185 4.13 -3.04 -1.95
N ILE A 186 2.89 -3.37 -2.29
CA ILE A 186 2.11 -2.58 -3.25
C ILE A 186 0.99 -1.87 -2.51
N TYR A 187 0.93 -0.55 -2.67
CA TYR A 187 -0.19 0.27 -2.22
C TYR A 187 -0.84 0.95 -3.43
N SER A 188 -2.14 1.19 -3.36
CA SER A 188 -2.87 1.97 -4.35
C SER A 188 -3.39 3.27 -3.75
N PHE A 189 -3.58 4.27 -4.62
CA PHE A 189 -4.30 5.48 -4.30
C PHE A 189 -5.04 5.99 -5.55
N THR A 190 -6.05 6.81 -5.33
CA THR A 190 -6.87 7.38 -6.39
C THR A 190 -6.73 8.89 -6.39
N GLU A 191 -6.50 9.47 -7.56
CA GLU A 191 -6.67 10.90 -7.80
C GLU A 191 -8.09 11.16 -8.31
N GLU A 192 -8.89 11.87 -7.52
CA GLU A 192 -10.27 12.25 -7.85
C GLU A 192 -10.40 13.75 -8.07
N GLN A 193 -11.06 14.16 -9.14
CA GLN A 193 -11.48 15.55 -9.32
C GLN A 193 -12.78 15.82 -8.58
N LYS A 194 -12.86 16.95 -7.87
CA LYS A 194 -14.08 17.43 -7.21
C LYS A 194 -14.36 18.87 -7.57
N ILE A 195 -15.64 19.23 -7.68
CA ILE A 195 -16.09 20.62 -7.88
C ILE A 195 -15.98 21.35 -6.54
N THR A 196 -15.31 22.51 -6.51
CA THR A 196 -15.05 23.25 -5.27
C THR A 196 -16.01 24.41 -5.03
N ASN A 197 -16.61 24.96 -6.09
CA ASN A 197 -17.47 26.14 -6.04
C ASN A 197 -18.93 25.84 -6.40
N GLU A 198 -19.41 24.62 -6.15
CA GLU A 198 -20.75 24.22 -6.56
C GLU A 198 -21.84 25.12 -5.95
N LEU A 199 -21.73 25.40 -4.65
CA LEU A 199 -22.66 26.27 -3.94
C LEU A 199 -22.63 27.71 -4.46
N GLU A 200 -21.46 28.23 -4.83
CA GLU A 200 -21.31 29.59 -5.37
C GLU A 200 -22.02 29.73 -6.72
N VAL A 201 -21.86 28.74 -7.61
CA VAL A 201 -22.54 28.72 -8.91
C VAL A 201 -24.05 28.63 -8.73
N VAL A 202 -24.53 27.75 -7.84
CA VAL A 202 -25.95 27.60 -7.53
C VAL A 202 -26.53 28.90 -6.96
N ALA A 203 -25.86 29.50 -5.97
CA ALA A 203 -26.30 30.74 -5.34
C ALA A 203 -26.34 31.90 -6.34
N PHE A 204 -25.34 32.01 -7.22
CA PHE A 204 -25.31 33.02 -8.26
C PHE A 204 -26.48 32.90 -9.22
N VAL A 205 -26.75 31.70 -9.75
CA VAL A 205 -27.88 31.48 -10.67
C VAL A 205 -29.21 31.75 -9.98
N HIS A 206 -29.38 31.30 -8.73
CA HIS A 206 -30.59 31.56 -7.95
C HIS A 206 -30.81 33.06 -7.74
N GLN A 207 -29.77 33.81 -7.37
CA GLN A 207 -29.84 35.25 -7.16
C GLN A 207 -30.22 36.00 -8.45
N GLN A 208 -29.64 35.61 -9.60
CA GLN A 208 -29.90 36.23 -10.91
C GLN A 208 -31.24 35.84 -11.54
N ASN A 209 -31.92 34.84 -10.98
CA ASN A 209 -33.22 34.35 -11.43
C ASN A 209 -34.41 34.88 -10.61
N THR A 210 -34.15 35.68 -9.57
CA THR A 210 -35.22 36.46 -8.90
C THR A 210 -35.87 37.41 -9.90
N GLU A 211 -37.16 37.69 -9.72
CA GLU A 211 -37.91 38.57 -10.62
C GLU A 211 -37.27 39.97 -10.73
N GLN A 212 -36.85 40.52 -9.59
CA GLN A 212 -36.17 41.82 -9.52
C GLN A 212 -34.85 41.81 -10.30
N ALA A 213 -34.01 40.78 -10.14
CA ALA A 213 -32.76 40.66 -10.88
C ALA A 213 -33.01 40.46 -12.38
N ARG A 214 -34.06 39.71 -12.76
CA ARG A 214 -34.43 39.50 -14.17
C ARG A 214 -34.94 40.78 -14.84
N LEU A 215 -35.70 41.62 -14.13
CA LEU A 215 -36.13 42.94 -14.61
C LEU A 215 -34.93 43.88 -14.75
N ALA A 216 -34.06 43.96 -13.74
CA ALA A 216 -32.85 44.77 -13.79
C ALA A 216 -31.93 44.38 -14.96
N ARG A 217 -31.81 43.07 -15.26
CA ARG A 217 -31.07 42.59 -16.45
C ARG A 217 -31.69 43.03 -17.77
N ALA A 218 -33.02 43.02 -17.86
CA ALA A 218 -33.76 43.45 -19.05
C ALA A 218 -33.66 44.97 -19.27
N GLU A 219 -33.83 45.77 -18.21
CA GLU A 219 -33.73 47.23 -18.24
C GLU A 219 -32.32 47.71 -18.59
N ALA A 220 -31.30 47.09 -18.00
CA ALA A 220 -29.90 47.45 -18.24
C ALA A 220 -29.28 46.78 -19.48
N ASN A 221 -30.05 45.98 -20.24
CA ASN A 221 -29.59 45.17 -21.38
C ASN A 221 -28.25 44.45 -21.09
N THR A 222 -28.08 43.94 -19.87
CA THR A 222 -26.77 43.45 -19.37
C THR A 222 -26.65 41.95 -19.59
N LYS A 223 -25.61 41.55 -20.32
CA LYS A 223 -25.25 40.13 -20.47
C LYS A 223 -24.51 39.66 -19.22
N VAL A 224 -25.20 38.85 -18.40
CA VAL A 224 -24.61 38.23 -17.22
C VAL A 224 -23.83 36.97 -17.61
N THR A 225 -22.58 36.89 -17.16
CA THR A 225 -21.73 35.70 -17.37
C THR A 225 -21.80 34.83 -16.12
N ILE A 226 -22.23 33.57 -16.29
CA ILE A 226 -22.32 32.61 -15.19
C ILE A 226 -20.91 32.12 -14.81
N PRO A 227 -20.56 32.10 -13.51
CA PRO A 227 -19.30 31.50 -13.06
C PRO A 227 -19.18 30.05 -13.53
N LYS A 228 -17.99 29.67 -14.03
CA LYS A 228 -17.70 28.28 -14.38
C LYS A 228 -17.45 27.47 -13.11
N TYR A 229 -17.72 26.17 -13.18
CA TYR A 229 -17.31 25.25 -12.13
C TYR A 229 -15.78 25.14 -12.08
N ASN A 230 -15.23 25.30 -10.88
CA ASN A 230 -13.83 25.06 -10.55
C ASN A 230 -13.67 23.62 -10.09
N THR A 231 -12.61 22.96 -10.55
CA THR A 231 -12.27 21.61 -10.13
C THR A 231 -10.93 21.58 -9.42
N MET A 232 -10.80 20.67 -8.46
CA MET A 232 -9.55 20.39 -7.75
C MET A 232 -9.31 18.89 -7.70
N SER A 233 -8.07 18.46 -7.94
CA SER A 233 -7.65 17.08 -7.72
C SER A 233 -7.38 16.83 -6.24
N LYS A 234 -7.90 15.73 -5.71
CA LYS A 234 -7.60 15.24 -4.36
C LYS A 234 -7.09 13.80 -4.43
N LEU A 235 -6.04 13.52 -3.66
CA LEU A 235 -5.52 12.16 -3.50
C LEU A 235 -6.26 11.44 -2.35
N SER A 236 -6.59 10.18 -2.56
CA SER A 236 -7.06 9.29 -1.50
C SER A 236 -5.92 8.91 -0.54
N THR A 237 -6.27 8.29 0.58
CA THR A 237 -5.31 7.58 1.41
C THR A 237 -4.76 6.36 0.67
N LEU A 238 -3.58 5.89 1.06
CA LEU A 238 -3.01 4.66 0.54
C LEU A 238 -3.81 3.46 1.03
N THR A 239 -4.07 2.51 0.14
CA THR A 239 -4.70 1.23 0.45
C THR A 239 -3.71 0.12 0.11
N LYS A 240 -3.40 -0.77 1.07
CA LYS A 240 -2.49 -1.87 0.81
C LYS A 240 -3.13 -2.89 -0.13
N VAL A 241 -2.43 -3.23 -1.19
CA VAL A 241 -2.85 -4.20 -2.22
C VAL A 241 -2.10 -5.51 -2.05
N GLN A 242 -0.79 -5.46 -1.81
CA GLN A 242 0.06 -6.65 -1.72
C GLN A 242 1.15 -6.50 -0.67
N GLY A 243 1.55 -7.64 -0.13
CA GLY A 243 2.72 -7.82 0.72
C GLY A 243 2.39 -7.74 2.22
N PRO A 244 3.09 -8.54 3.05
CA PRO A 244 2.85 -8.59 4.48
C PRO A 244 3.43 -7.35 5.16
N CYS A 245 2.62 -6.65 5.96
CA CYS A 245 3.07 -5.46 6.67
C CYS A 245 2.59 -5.38 8.12
N THR A 246 1.44 -5.99 8.42
CA THR A 246 0.89 -6.02 9.78
C THR A 246 1.46 -7.16 10.59
N ARG A 247 1.38 -7.06 11.93
CA ARG A 247 1.81 -8.14 12.83
C ARG A 247 1.13 -9.48 12.52
N THR A 248 -0.16 -9.47 12.21
CA THR A 248 -0.92 -10.69 11.88
C THR A 248 -0.40 -11.36 10.62
N GLU A 249 -0.17 -10.59 9.56
CA GLU A 249 0.33 -11.11 8.28
C GLU A 249 1.75 -11.65 8.40
N ILE A 250 2.60 -10.94 9.16
CA ILE A 250 3.98 -11.35 9.37
C ILE A 250 4.03 -12.61 10.26
N SER A 251 3.19 -12.70 11.28
CA SER A 251 3.04 -13.92 12.09
C SER A 251 2.58 -15.12 11.26
N ALA A 252 1.81 -14.93 10.20
CA ALA A 252 1.40 -16.03 9.32
C ALA A 252 2.58 -16.66 8.55
N LEU A 253 3.71 -15.95 8.43
CA LEU A 253 4.93 -16.46 7.77
C LEU A 253 5.76 -17.39 8.67
N ALA A 254 5.50 -17.37 9.98
CA ALA A 254 6.32 -18.06 10.98
C ALA A 254 6.61 -19.54 10.68
N PRO A 255 5.62 -20.39 10.34
CA PRO A 255 5.89 -21.81 10.07
C PRO A 255 6.83 -22.00 8.87
N MET A 256 6.66 -21.20 7.81
CA MET A 256 7.49 -21.28 6.61
C MET A 256 8.93 -20.82 6.89
N MET A 257 9.10 -19.77 7.70
CA MET A 257 10.42 -19.30 8.12
C MET A 257 11.17 -20.36 8.93
N GLN A 258 10.50 -20.98 9.92
CA GLN A 258 11.09 -22.04 10.74
C GLN A 258 11.51 -23.25 9.90
N PHE A 259 10.67 -23.66 8.95
CA PHE A 259 11.00 -24.73 8.01
C PHE A 259 12.20 -24.39 7.15
N TYR A 260 12.19 -23.22 6.50
CA TYR A 260 13.27 -22.76 5.64
C TYR A 260 14.62 -22.72 6.37
N LEU A 261 14.64 -22.15 7.58
CA LEU A 261 15.82 -22.08 8.42
C LEU A 261 16.31 -23.47 8.87
N SER A 262 15.39 -24.38 9.19
CA SER A 262 15.71 -25.75 9.57
C SER A 262 16.33 -26.55 8.40
N SER A 263 15.74 -26.44 7.22
CA SER A 263 16.22 -27.10 6.00
C SER A 263 17.64 -26.63 5.64
N ILE A 264 17.90 -25.33 5.70
CA ILE A 264 19.24 -24.77 5.48
C ILE A 264 20.27 -25.38 6.44
N LEU A 265 19.91 -25.56 7.71
CA LEU A 265 20.82 -26.15 8.69
C LEU A 265 21.13 -27.61 8.36
N ILE A 266 20.09 -28.41 8.14
CA ILE A 266 20.24 -29.84 7.83
C ILE A 266 21.07 -30.04 6.56
N ASP A 267 20.95 -29.15 5.57
CA ASP A 267 21.77 -29.19 4.37
C ASP A 267 23.29 -29.03 4.66
N LYS A 268 23.66 -28.35 5.75
CA LYS A 268 25.07 -28.20 6.15
C LYS A 268 25.67 -29.44 6.81
N ILE A 269 24.87 -30.47 7.13
CA ILE A 269 25.40 -31.73 7.62
C ILE A 269 26.15 -32.42 6.47
N LYS A 270 27.44 -32.69 6.69
CA LYS A 270 28.27 -33.42 5.74
C LYS A 270 28.07 -34.91 5.93
N VAL A 271 27.25 -35.51 5.07
CA VAL A 271 27.03 -36.96 5.01
C VAL A 271 27.94 -37.57 3.96
N ILE A 272 28.68 -38.62 4.34
CA ILE A 272 29.68 -39.32 3.50
C ILE A 272 29.12 -40.67 3.06
#